data_AF-A0A524IWI3-F1
#
_entry.id   AF-A0A524IWI3-F1
#
_cell.length_a   1.000
_cell.length_b   1.000
_cell.length_c   1.000
_cell.angle_alpha   90.00
_cell.angle_beta   90.00
_cell.angle_gamma   90.00
#
_symmetry.space_group_name_H-M   'P 1'
#
loop_
_entity.id
_entity.type
_entity.pdbx_description
1 polymer ?
#
loop_
_entity_poly.entity_id
_entity_poly.type
_entity_poly.pdbx_seq_one_letter_code
_entity_poly.pdbx_strand_id
1 'polypeptide(L)'
;MTAWVFGIADLAFRLEGPENWLSALEHTWSTWQPNSALQSWTLKINTPQDMPIPVAPLFEAKLKCQGGVCTLRAPGFNVRIDAKTKCGEMLTHPLAKTADVGYFLRVAVAMHAFAQGAILFHA
;
A
#
# COMPACT_ATOMS: atom_id res chain seq x y z
N MET A 1 -3.37 15.38 7.20
CA MET A 1 -2.78 14.26 6.45
C MET A 1 -1.29 14.50 6.37
N THR A 2 -0.50 13.57 6.87
CA THR A 2 0.97 13.59 6.77
C THR A 2 1.40 12.78 5.55
N ALA A 3 2.62 12.99 5.08
CA ALA A 3 3.20 12.24 3.98
C ALA A 3 4.61 11.77 4.35
N TRP A 4 4.94 10.54 3.98
CA TRP A 4 6.24 9.92 4.16
C TRP A 4 6.69 9.29 2.85
N VAL A 5 7.98 9.42 2.52
CA VAL A 5 8.56 8.84 1.30
C VAL A 5 9.51 7.72 1.68
N PHE A 6 9.36 6.57 1.04
CA PHE A 6 10.22 5.41 1.23
C PHE A 6 10.58 4.78 -0.12
N GLY A 7 11.60 3.95 -0.12
CA GLY A 7 11.99 3.23 -1.33
C GLY A 7 12.75 1.94 -1.09
N ILE A 8 12.68 1.05 -2.06
CA ILE A 8 13.32 -0.26 -2.05
C ILE A 8 13.64 -0.67 -3.48
N ALA A 9 14.82 -1.22 -3.74
CA ALA A 9 15.19 -1.81 -5.03
C ALA A 9 14.85 -0.92 -6.24
N ASP A 10 15.26 0.35 -6.20
CA ASP A 10 14.95 1.37 -7.21
C ASP A 10 13.45 1.63 -7.46
N LEU A 11 12.63 1.36 -6.45
CA LEU A 11 11.24 1.76 -6.36
C LEU A 11 11.11 2.88 -5.33
N ALA A 12 10.29 3.88 -5.63
CA ALA A 12 10.00 4.97 -4.70
C ALA A 12 8.48 5.12 -4.52
N PHE A 13 8.06 5.42 -3.29
CA PHE A 13 6.66 5.56 -2.92
C PHE A 13 6.48 6.76 -2.00
N ARG A 14 5.41 7.53 -2.24
CA ARG A 14 4.90 8.57 -1.35
C ARG A 14 3.64 8.04 -0.69
N LEU A 15 3.69 7.81 0.62
CA LEU A 15 2.57 7.36 1.41
C LEU A 15 1.91 8.55 2.11
N GLU A 16 0.60 8.71 1.92
CA GLU A 16 -0.22 9.75 2.54
C GLU A 16 -1.25 9.09 3.46
N GLY A 17 -1.42 9.57 4.69
CA GLY A 17 -2.39 8.95 5.60
C GLY A 17 -2.39 9.51 7.03
N PRO A 18 -2.98 8.74 7.98
CA PRO A 18 -2.96 9.04 9.41
C PRO A 18 -1.56 8.98 10.01
N GLU A 19 -1.22 9.99 10.80
CA GLU A 19 0.13 10.17 11.36
C GLU A 19 0.59 9.00 12.24
N ASN A 20 -0.27 8.49 13.10
CA ASN A 20 0.02 7.36 13.98
C ASN A 20 0.44 6.10 13.21
N TRP A 21 -0.08 5.89 12.00
CA TRP A 21 0.34 4.79 11.14
C TRP A 21 1.62 5.12 10.38
N LEU A 22 1.73 6.33 9.82
CA LEU A 22 2.93 6.72 9.08
C LEU A 22 4.18 6.70 9.97
N SER A 23 4.13 7.25 11.18
CA SER A 23 5.28 7.25 12.10
C SER A 23 5.70 5.83 12.51
N ALA A 24 4.74 4.94 12.74
CA ALA A 24 5.03 3.55 13.07
C ALA A 24 5.69 2.80 11.90
N LEU A 25 5.22 3.06 10.67
CA LEU A 25 5.79 2.49 9.45
C LEU A 25 7.18 3.05 9.15
N GLU A 26 7.34 4.37 9.24
CA GLU A 26 8.62 5.05 9.06
C GLU A 26 9.69 4.50 10.01
N HIS A 27 9.33 4.29 11.28
CA HIS A 27 10.25 3.66 12.23
C HIS A 27 10.61 2.23 11.81
N THR A 28 9.61 1.41 11.48
CA THR A 28 9.78 -0.02 11.16
C THR A 28 10.53 -0.22 9.84
N TRP A 29 10.38 0.68 8.87
CA TRP A 29 10.92 0.59 7.51
C TRP A 29 11.99 1.65 7.27
N SER A 30 12.63 2.14 8.33
CA SER A 30 13.61 3.23 8.27
C SER A 30 14.82 2.96 7.36
N THR A 31 15.15 1.69 7.11
CA THR A 31 16.22 1.29 6.20
C THR A 31 15.82 1.39 4.72
N TRP A 32 14.54 1.58 4.41
CA TRP A 32 13.98 1.58 3.06
C TRP A 32 13.93 3.01 2.53
N GLN A 33 15.09 3.50 2.08
CA GLN A 33 15.27 4.87 1.61
C GLN A 33 15.11 4.97 0.09
N PRO A 34 14.40 5.98 -0.42
CA PRO A 34 14.26 6.19 -1.85
C PRO A 34 15.56 6.71 -2.47
N ASN A 35 15.83 6.31 -3.71
CA ASN A 35 16.79 7.02 -4.55
C ASN A 35 16.16 8.33 -5.02
N SER A 36 16.79 9.47 -4.73
CA SER A 36 16.24 10.82 -4.94
C SER A 36 15.92 11.15 -6.40
N ALA A 37 16.48 10.39 -7.36
CA ALA A 37 16.20 10.55 -8.79
C ALA A 37 14.88 9.90 -9.24
N LEU A 38 14.23 9.09 -8.40
CA LEU A 38 13.06 8.31 -8.80
C LEU A 38 11.74 9.05 -8.58
N GLN A 39 10.87 8.98 -9.59
CA GLN A 39 9.48 9.41 -9.43
C GLN A 39 8.73 8.43 -8.52
N SER A 40 8.21 8.95 -7.41
CA SER A 40 7.46 8.14 -6.44
C SER A 40 6.04 7.80 -6.92
N TRP A 41 5.60 6.57 -6.68
CA TRP A 41 4.17 6.19 -6.75
C TRP A 41 3.43 6.76 -5.54
N THR A 42 2.22 7.28 -5.74
CA THR A 42 1.44 7.86 -4.64
C THR A 42 0.47 6.83 -4.07
N LEU A 43 0.59 6.55 -2.78
CA LEU A 43 -0.29 5.65 -2.05
C LEU A 43 -1.04 6.43 -0.97
N LYS A 44 -2.37 6.34 -0.96
CA LYS A 44 -3.22 7.06 -0.01
C LYS A 44 -3.92 6.09 0.93
N ILE A 45 -3.94 6.41 2.22
CA ILE A 45 -4.66 5.67 3.24
C ILE A 45 -5.73 6.59 3.81
N ASN A 46 -6.98 6.18 3.65
CA ASN A 46 -8.16 6.87 4.16
C ASN A 46 -8.88 5.99 5.18
N THR A 47 -9.46 6.62 6.19
CA THR A 47 -10.20 5.94 7.27
C THR A 47 -11.66 6.38 7.34
N PRO A 48 -12.52 5.90 6.42
CA PRO A 48 -13.94 6.18 6.49
C PRO A 48 -14.56 5.63 7.78
N GLN A 49 -15.55 6.33 8.33
CA GLN A 49 -16.22 5.94 9.57
C GLN A 49 -17.24 4.80 9.39
N ASP A 50 -17.67 4.53 8.16
CA ASP A 50 -18.70 3.54 7.80
C ASP A 50 -18.11 2.19 7.36
N MET A 51 -16.80 2.00 7.47
CA MET A 51 -16.18 0.72 7.16
C MET A 51 -16.59 -0.35 8.19
N PRO A 52 -16.80 -1.61 7.77
CA PRO A 52 -17.01 -2.70 8.73
C PRO A 52 -15.83 -2.87 9.69
N ILE A 53 -16.05 -3.42 10.88
CA ILE A 53 -14.95 -3.79 11.77
C ILE A 53 -14.16 -4.95 11.12
N PRO A 54 -12.82 -4.92 11.10
CA PRO A 54 -12.01 -6.03 10.61
C PRO A 54 -12.24 -7.31 11.43
N VAL A 55 -12.50 -8.44 10.76
CA VAL A 55 -12.87 -9.71 11.42
C VAL A 55 -11.75 -10.78 11.37
N ALA A 56 -10.70 -10.55 10.58
CA ALA A 56 -9.60 -11.49 10.37
C ALA A 56 -8.31 -10.74 9.98
N PRO A 57 -7.13 -11.38 10.02
CA PRO A 57 -5.91 -10.78 9.51
C PRO A 57 -6.04 -10.48 8.01
N LEU A 58 -5.64 -9.29 7.57
CA LEU A 58 -5.93 -8.85 6.20
C LEU A 58 -5.10 -9.54 5.13
N PHE A 59 -4.05 -10.28 5.50
CA PHE A 59 -3.26 -11.08 4.56
C PHE A 59 -4.03 -12.27 3.97
N GLU A 60 -5.18 -12.63 4.54
CA GLU A 60 -6.06 -13.69 4.00
C GLU A 60 -6.90 -13.21 2.82
N ALA A 61 -7.00 -11.90 2.61
CA ALA A 61 -7.75 -11.35 1.50
C ALA A 61 -7.07 -11.71 0.17
N LYS A 62 -7.85 -12.25 -0.77
CA LYS A 62 -7.33 -12.65 -2.08
C LYS A 62 -7.11 -11.43 -2.97
N LEU A 63 -5.87 -11.27 -3.43
CA LEU A 63 -5.51 -10.27 -4.41
C LEU A 63 -6.12 -10.61 -5.77
N LYS A 64 -6.79 -9.63 -6.39
CA LYS A 64 -7.37 -9.77 -7.73
C LYS A 64 -6.76 -8.75 -8.66
N CYS A 65 -6.06 -9.22 -9.69
CA CYS A 65 -5.35 -8.39 -10.64
C CYS A 65 -5.88 -8.56 -12.06
N GLN A 66 -6.22 -7.45 -12.72
CA GLN A 66 -6.68 -7.44 -14.11
C GLN A 66 -6.28 -6.13 -14.78
N GLY A 67 -5.63 -6.20 -15.95
CA GLY A 67 -5.30 -5.01 -16.74
C GLY A 67 -4.40 -3.98 -16.04
N GLY A 68 -3.41 -4.44 -15.25
CA GLY A 68 -2.50 -3.55 -14.51
C GLY A 68 -3.09 -2.91 -13.25
N VAL A 69 -4.29 -3.35 -12.87
CA VAL A 69 -4.98 -2.95 -11.65
C VAL A 69 -5.05 -4.13 -10.72
N CYS A 70 -4.74 -3.92 -9.44
CA CYS A 70 -5.00 -4.90 -8.40
C CYS A 70 -5.91 -4.37 -7.31
N THR A 71 -6.76 -5.25 -6.81
CA THR A 71 -7.69 -4.94 -5.73
C THR A 71 -7.61 -6.01 -4.65
N LEU A 72 -7.80 -5.59 -3.40
CA LEU A 72 -7.84 -6.45 -2.24
C LEU A 72 -9.00 -5.99 -1.36
N ARG A 73 -9.92 -6.90 -1.02
CA ARG A 73 -11.15 -6.58 -0.29
C ARG A 73 -11.38 -7.56 0.83
N ALA A 74 -11.66 -7.02 2.02
CA ALA A 74 -12.08 -7.74 3.22
C ALA A 74 -12.94 -6.81 4.09
N PRO A 75 -13.68 -7.30 5.08
CA PRO A 75 -14.37 -6.44 6.02
C PRO A 75 -13.39 -5.44 6.68
N GLY A 76 -13.73 -4.16 6.66
CA GLY A 76 -12.88 -3.09 7.18
C GLY A 76 -11.70 -2.70 6.33
N PHE A 77 -11.63 -3.20 5.08
CA PHE A 77 -10.51 -2.95 4.18
C PHE A 77 -10.89 -3.02 2.70
N ASN A 78 -10.53 -1.99 1.93
CA ASN A 78 -10.67 -1.99 0.48
C ASN A 78 -9.47 -1.28 -0.15
N VAL A 79 -8.71 -2.02 -0.95
CA VAL A 79 -7.52 -1.52 -1.63
C VAL A 79 -7.70 -1.58 -3.13
N ARG A 80 -7.16 -0.55 -3.78
CA ARG A 80 -6.96 -0.47 -5.22
C ARG A 80 -5.56 0.05 -5.51
N ILE A 81 -4.83 -0.61 -6.41
CA ILE A 81 -3.53 -0.16 -6.90
C ILE A 81 -3.58 -0.20 -8.43
N ASP A 82 -3.12 0.86 -9.06
CA ASP A 82 -3.21 1.06 -10.52
C ASP A 82 -1.82 1.44 -11.07
N ALA A 83 -1.22 0.49 -11.78
CA ALA A 83 0.13 0.64 -12.31
C ALA A 83 0.23 1.70 -13.42
N LYS A 84 -0.86 1.94 -14.16
CA LYS A 84 -0.89 2.93 -15.24
C LYS A 84 -0.84 4.35 -14.69
N THR A 85 -1.58 4.58 -13.62
CA THR A 85 -1.63 5.90 -12.95
C THR A 85 -0.55 6.06 -11.88
N LYS A 86 0.19 4.99 -11.55
CA LYS A 86 1.20 4.97 -10.48
C LYS A 86 0.62 5.38 -9.12
N CYS A 87 -0.63 5.00 -8.88
CA CYS A 87 -1.41 5.39 -7.71
C CYS A 87 -2.00 4.18 -7.00
N GLY A 88 -2.17 4.30 -5.69
CA GLY A 88 -2.91 3.34 -4.88
C GLY A 88 -3.73 4.02 -3.79
N GLU A 89 -4.84 3.40 -3.44
CA GLU A 89 -5.72 3.82 -2.36
C GLU A 89 -6.06 2.63 -1.47
N MET A 90 -6.02 2.86 -0.18
CA MET A 90 -6.47 1.98 0.88
C MET A 90 -7.55 2.69 1.68
N LEU A 91 -8.77 2.16 1.66
CA LEU A 91 -9.81 2.49 2.63
C LEU A 91 -9.74 1.47 3.75
N THR A 92 -9.66 1.92 4.99
CA THR A 92 -9.53 1.00 6.13
C THR A 92 -10.27 1.50 7.35
N HIS A 93 -10.77 0.59 8.18
CA HIS A 93 -11.39 0.94 9.45
C HIS A 93 -10.33 1.54 10.42
N PRO A 94 -10.68 2.52 11.29
CA PRO A 94 -9.73 3.10 12.26
C PRO A 94 -9.12 2.10 13.25
N LEU A 95 -9.80 0.97 13.51
CA LEU A 95 -9.28 -0.11 14.36
C LEU A 95 -8.30 -1.06 13.66
N ALA A 96 -7.98 -0.82 12.38
CA ALA A 96 -6.96 -1.60 11.68
C ALA A 96 -5.57 -1.41 12.32
N LYS A 97 -4.76 -2.46 12.26
CA LYS A 97 -3.41 -2.46 12.84
C LYS A 97 -2.40 -1.90 11.84
N THR A 98 -1.27 -1.39 12.32
CA THR A 98 -0.17 -0.97 11.43
C THR A 98 0.30 -2.11 10.51
N ALA A 99 0.24 -3.36 10.97
CA ALA A 99 0.59 -4.53 10.16
C ALA A 99 -0.30 -4.71 8.91
N ASP A 100 -1.57 -4.32 9.02
CA ASP A 100 -2.55 -4.37 7.93
C ASP A 100 -2.20 -3.37 6.82
N VAL A 101 -1.81 -2.15 7.23
CA VAL A 101 -1.25 -1.14 6.32
C VAL A 101 0.05 -1.65 5.68
N GLY A 102 0.92 -2.30 6.46
CA GLY A 102 2.14 -2.90 5.94
C GLY A 102 1.89 -4.00 4.89
N TYR A 103 0.78 -4.75 4.99
CA TYR A 103 0.41 -5.72 3.95
C TYR A 103 0.03 -5.02 2.64
N PHE A 104 -0.77 -3.95 2.70
CA PHE A 104 -1.06 -3.10 1.53
C PHE A 104 0.21 -2.59 0.85
N LEU A 105 1.19 -2.09 1.62
CA LEU A 105 2.46 -1.60 1.07
C LEU A 105 3.25 -2.70 0.36
N ARG A 106 3.29 -3.92 0.91
CA ARG A 106 3.96 -5.06 0.25
C ARG A 106 3.33 -5.38 -1.10
N VAL A 107 2.01 -5.34 -1.20
CA VAL A 107 1.30 -5.52 -2.48
C VAL A 107 1.66 -4.39 -3.46
N ALA A 108 1.73 -3.14 -3.00
CA ALA A 108 2.14 -2.00 -3.84
C ALA A 108 3.58 -2.13 -4.35
N VAL A 109 4.50 -2.59 -3.52
CA VAL A 109 5.88 -2.90 -3.91
C VAL A 109 5.91 -3.98 -4.99
N ALA A 110 5.20 -5.10 -4.78
CA ALA A 110 5.13 -6.18 -5.76
C ALA A 110 4.53 -5.71 -7.10
N MET A 111 3.50 -4.87 -7.05
CA MET A 111 2.87 -4.32 -8.25
C MET A 111 3.74 -3.34 -9.01
N HIS A 112 4.49 -2.49 -8.30
CA HIS A 112 5.44 -1.60 -8.96
C HIS A 112 6.58 -2.39 -9.60
N ALA A 113 7.14 -3.39 -8.90
CA ALA A 113 8.15 -4.28 -9.46
C ALA A 113 7.63 -4.99 -10.72
N PHE A 114 6.39 -5.50 -10.70
CA PHE A 114 5.77 -6.14 -11.87
C PHE A 114 5.61 -5.16 -13.04
N ALA A 115 5.13 -3.94 -12.76
CA ALA A 115 4.95 -2.90 -13.78
C ALA A 115 6.27 -2.47 -14.44
N GLN A 116 7.39 -2.61 -13.74
CA GLN A 116 8.74 -2.37 -14.28
C GLN A 116 9.35 -3.61 -14.97
N GLY A 117 8.66 -4.75 -14.98
CA GLY A 117 9.20 -6.01 -15.50
C GLY A 117 10.26 -6.66 -14.61
N ALA A 118 10.42 -6.21 -13.37
CA ALA A 118 11.40 -6.73 -12.42
C ALA A 118 10.96 -8.05 -11.75
N ILE A 119 9.67 -8.42 -11.86
CA ILE A 119 9.13 -9.69 -11.37
C ILE A 119 8.07 -10.21 -12.34
N LEU A 120 8.00 -11.52 -12.52
CA LEU A 120 6.88 -12.18 -13.20
C LEU A 120 5.79 -12.46 -12.16
N PHE A 121 4.60 -11.92 -12.38
CA PHE A 121 3.45 -12.12 -11.50
C PHE A 121 2.50 -13.15 -12.12
N HIS A 122 2.36 -14.31 -11.47
CA HIS A 122 1.27 -15.25 -11.78
C HIS A 122 0.25 -15.14 -10.65
N ALA A 123 -0.90 -14.53 -10.96
CA ALA A 123 -2.06 -14.47 -10.08
C ALA A 123 -2.82 -15.80 -10.07
#